data_AF-A0A940ALP5-F1
#
_entry.id   AF-A0A940ALP5-F1
#
_cell.length_a   1.000
_cell.length_b   1.000
_cell.length_c   1.000
_cell.angle_alpha   90.00
_cell.angle_beta   90.00
_cell.angle_gamma   90.00
#
_symmetry.space_group_name_H-M   'P 1'
#
loop_
_entity.id
_entity.type
_entity.pdbx_description
1 polymer ?
#
loop_
_entity_poly.entity_id
_entity_poly.type
_entity_poly.pdbx_seq_one_letter_code
_entity_poly.pdbx_strand_id
1 'polypeptide(L)'
;MAACIAFWMKTIEEAQEHWGDGWESVEEYGKTAYGHNLHTWDSGERSLRRCNNCGGYILCQWSEYRSDADDDSFYTSYFPVISPAEADEMNQKYDGFQIESMFHRRYLSVTNGRYHWAGKTGKDG
;
A
#
# COMPACT_ATOMS: atom_id res chain seq x y z
N MET A 1 14.42 -8.24 8.81
CA MET A 1 13.46 -8.63 7.75
C MET A 1 13.42 -7.51 6.72
N ALA A 2 13.01 -7.80 5.48
CA ALA A 2 13.07 -6.86 4.36
C ALA A 2 11.68 -6.67 3.76
N ALA A 3 11.50 -5.63 2.93
CA ALA A 3 10.23 -5.46 2.23
C ALA A 3 10.02 -6.54 1.16
N CYS A 4 8.78 -6.73 0.72
CA CYS A 4 8.44 -7.72 -0.29
C CYS A 4 9.21 -7.49 -1.60
N ILE A 5 9.86 -8.53 -2.14
CA ILE A 5 10.73 -8.37 -3.32
C ILE A 5 9.96 -8.04 -4.61
N ALA A 6 8.64 -8.23 -4.63
CA ALA A 6 7.76 -7.91 -5.76
C ALA A 6 7.91 -6.45 -6.24
N PHE A 7 8.20 -5.51 -5.34
CA PHE A 7 8.34 -4.09 -5.67
C PHE A 7 9.61 -3.76 -6.47
N TRP A 8 10.55 -4.69 -6.54
CA TRP A 8 11.76 -4.59 -7.35
C TRP A 8 11.65 -5.33 -8.69
N MET A 9 10.53 -5.99 -8.96
CA MET A 9 10.31 -6.66 -10.23
C MET A 9 10.07 -5.66 -11.36
N LYS A 10 10.37 -6.07 -12.59
CA LYS A 10 10.34 -5.15 -13.73
C LYS A 10 8.89 -4.90 -14.13
N THR A 11 8.11 -5.96 -14.25
CA THR A 11 6.71 -5.88 -14.68
C THR A 11 5.74 -6.11 -13.52
N ILE A 12 4.49 -5.74 -13.74
CA ILE A 12 3.43 -5.99 -12.76
C ILE A 12 3.15 -7.47 -12.71
N GLU A 13 3.09 -8.12 -13.87
CA GLU A 13 2.83 -9.55 -14.03
C GLU A 13 3.82 -10.39 -13.23
N GLU A 14 5.12 -10.09 -13.31
CA GLU A 14 6.15 -10.72 -12.49
C GLU A 14 5.87 -10.53 -10.98
N ALA A 15 5.51 -9.30 -10.58
CA ALA A 15 5.13 -9.02 -9.20
C ALA A 15 3.88 -9.81 -8.77
N GLN A 16 2.90 -10.00 -9.67
CA GLN A 16 1.70 -10.77 -9.39
C GLN A 16 1.96 -12.26 -9.25
N GLU A 17 2.77 -12.80 -10.14
CA GLU A 17 3.24 -14.18 -10.04
C GLU A 17 4.01 -14.40 -8.74
N HIS A 18 4.78 -13.41 -8.29
CA HIS A 18 5.56 -13.52 -7.07
C HIS A 18 4.73 -13.60 -5.80
N TRP A 19 3.72 -12.74 -5.60
CA TRP A 19 2.93 -12.84 -4.37
C TRP A 19 2.04 -14.08 -4.32
N GLY A 20 1.76 -14.73 -5.46
CA GLY A 20 1.13 -16.06 -5.53
C GLY A 20 -0.16 -16.15 -4.71
N ASP A 21 -0.12 -16.96 -3.64
CA ASP A 21 -1.20 -17.17 -2.66
C ASP A 21 -1.57 -15.90 -1.85
N GLY A 22 -0.93 -14.78 -2.14
CA GLY A 22 -1.31 -13.45 -1.68
C GLY A 22 -0.58 -12.99 -0.42
N TRP A 23 -1.34 -12.35 0.45
CA TRP A 23 -0.83 -11.63 1.61
C TRP A 23 -1.56 -12.11 2.86
N GLU A 24 -0.82 -12.46 3.90
CA GLU A 24 -1.40 -12.71 5.23
C GLU A 24 -1.48 -11.39 6.01
N SER A 25 -2.60 -11.18 6.71
CA SER A 25 -2.73 -10.04 7.64
C SER A 25 -1.88 -10.29 8.87
N VAL A 26 -1.08 -9.30 9.24
CA VAL A 26 -0.24 -9.31 10.43
C VAL A 26 -0.87 -8.43 11.50
N GLU A 27 -1.33 -7.25 11.10
CA GLU A 27 -1.97 -6.28 11.99
C GLU A 27 -2.97 -5.43 11.22
N GLU A 28 -4.16 -5.24 11.82
CA GLU A 28 -5.21 -4.38 11.30
C GLU A 28 -5.19 -3.05 12.05
N TYR A 29 -4.83 -1.95 11.37
CA TYR A 29 -4.86 -0.61 11.96
C TYR A 29 -6.25 0.03 11.84
N GLY A 30 -7.07 -0.45 10.91
CA GLY A 30 -8.42 0.03 10.67
C GLY A 30 -8.46 1.40 9.98
N LYS A 31 -9.51 2.18 10.24
CA LYS A 31 -9.76 3.47 9.55
C LYS A 31 -8.94 4.63 10.10
N THR A 32 -8.48 4.52 11.34
CA THR A 32 -7.82 5.59 12.09
C THR A 32 -6.74 5.01 13.00
N ALA A 33 -5.59 5.68 13.07
CA ALA A 33 -4.59 5.44 14.12
C ALA A 33 -3.96 6.78 14.52
N TYR A 34 -3.50 6.86 15.77
CA TYR A 34 -2.79 8.04 16.30
C TYR A 34 -3.50 9.38 16.04
N GLY A 35 -4.85 9.38 16.03
CA GLY A 35 -5.67 10.57 15.89
C GLY A 35 -5.92 11.07 14.45
N HIS A 36 -5.54 10.33 13.41
CA HIS A 36 -5.81 10.70 12.02
C HIS A 36 -6.42 9.54 11.20
N ASN A 37 -7.07 9.89 10.09
CA ASN A 37 -7.63 8.93 9.14
C ASN A 37 -6.52 8.26 8.33
N LEU A 38 -6.54 6.94 8.24
CA LEU A 38 -5.55 6.15 7.49
C LEU A 38 -5.97 5.86 6.03
N HIS A 39 -7.10 6.43 5.61
CA HIS A 39 -7.65 6.34 4.27
C HIS A 39 -7.75 7.74 3.66
N THR A 40 -7.78 7.80 2.33
CA THR A 40 -7.63 9.06 1.62
C THR A 40 -8.91 9.89 1.53
N TRP A 41 -10.06 9.22 1.38
CA TRP A 41 -11.36 9.86 1.20
C TRP A 41 -12.31 9.56 2.36
N ASP A 42 -13.54 9.13 2.10
CA ASP A 42 -14.58 9.00 3.12
C ASP A 42 -14.58 7.64 3.81
N SER A 43 -14.10 6.61 3.12
CA SER A 43 -13.98 5.27 3.67
C SER A 43 -12.70 4.58 3.21
N GLY A 44 -12.27 3.63 4.02
CA GLY A 44 -11.01 2.95 3.82
C GLY A 44 -10.47 2.33 5.10
N GLU A 45 -9.42 1.55 4.97
CA GLU A 45 -8.70 0.96 6.09
C GLU A 45 -7.23 0.74 5.73
N ARG A 46 -6.40 0.53 6.75
CA ARG A 46 -5.00 0.23 6.57
C ARG A 46 -4.60 -1.00 7.40
N SER A 47 -3.78 -1.86 6.83
CA SER A 47 -3.25 -3.06 7.49
C SER A 47 -1.82 -3.36 7.11
N LEU A 48 -1.06 -3.89 8.07
CA LEU A 48 0.23 -4.51 7.82
C LEU A 48 0.00 -5.93 7.32
N ARG A 49 0.62 -6.27 6.20
CA ARG A 49 0.55 -7.62 5.62
C ARG A 49 1.93 -8.17 5.33
N ARG A 50 2.04 -9.50 5.33
CA ARG A 50 3.26 -10.22 4.98
C ARG A 50 3.02 -11.03 3.71
N CYS A 51 3.99 -11.00 2.80
CA CYS A 51 3.95 -11.80 1.57
C CYS A 51 4.11 -13.28 1.92
N ASN A 52 3.19 -14.12 1.46
CA ASN A 52 3.25 -15.56 1.71
C ASN A 52 4.47 -16.23 1.03
N ASN A 53 4.96 -15.66 -0.07
CA ASN A 53 6.08 -16.22 -0.82
C ASN A 53 7.46 -15.82 -0.27
N CYS A 54 7.74 -14.51 -0.14
CA CYS A 54 9.07 -14.04 0.31
C CYS A 54 9.14 -13.63 1.78
N GLY A 55 8.03 -13.64 2.52
CA GLY A 55 7.98 -13.20 3.92
C GLY A 55 8.20 -11.70 4.11
N GLY A 56 8.30 -10.91 3.04
CA GLY A 56 8.50 -9.48 3.12
C GLY A 56 7.22 -8.71 3.44
N TYR A 57 7.36 -7.57 4.11
CA TYR A 57 6.22 -6.80 4.60
C TYR A 57 5.75 -5.72 3.63
N ILE A 58 4.46 -5.40 3.74
CA ILE A 58 3.82 -4.27 3.09
C ILE A 58 2.83 -3.58 4.04
N LEU A 59 2.63 -2.29 3.85
CA LEU A 59 1.48 -1.56 4.38
C LEU A 59 0.43 -1.46 3.27
N CYS A 60 -0.73 -2.05 3.50
CA CYS A 60 -1.86 -2.04 2.58
C CYS A 60 -2.83 -0.94 3.02
N GLN A 61 -3.16 0.00 2.12
CA GLN A 61 -4.19 1.01 2.32
C GLN A 61 -5.29 0.80 1.30
N TRP A 62 -6.48 0.49 1.76
CA TRP A 62 -7.70 0.50 0.96
C TRP A 62 -8.39 1.86 1.14
N SER A 63 -8.85 2.47 0.06
CA SER A 63 -9.51 3.77 0.10
C SER A 63 -10.58 3.87 -0.98
N GLU A 64 -11.66 4.54 -0.64
CA GLU A 64 -12.64 5.06 -1.59
C GLU A 64 -12.02 6.18 -2.42
N TYR A 65 -12.52 6.41 -3.62
CA TYR A 65 -12.32 7.66 -4.33
C TYR A 65 -13.63 8.05 -5.04
N ARG A 66 -13.98 9.33 -4.98
CA ARG A 66 -15.12 9.87 -5.70
C ARG A 66 -14.68 10.29 -7.09
N SER A 67 -15.26 9.68 -8.12
CA SER A 67 -15.19 10.23 -9.48
C SER A 67 -16.30 11.27 -9.68
N ASP A 68 -16.13 12.19 -10.62
CA ASP A 68 -17.12 13.23 -10.97
C ASP A 68 -18.49 12.65 -11.45
N ALA A 69 -18.62 11.32 -11.55
CA ALA A 69 -19.75 10.61 -12.15
C ALA A 69 -20.67 9.87 -11.13
N ASP A 70 -20.64 10.24 -9.84
CA ASP A 70 -21.50 9.69 -8.78
C ASP A 70 -21.41 8.15 -8.59
N ASP A 71 -20.26 7.54 -8.92
CA ASP A 71 -19.99 6.13 -8.62
C ASP A 71 -18.85 6.01 -7.60
N ASP A 72 -19.18 5.46 -6.42
CA ASP A 72 -18.24 5.19 -5.34
C ASP A 72 -17.31 4.06 -5.78
N SER A 73 -16.09 4.43 -6.12
CA SER A 73 -15.07 3.50 -6.58
C SER A 73 -13.99 3.32 -5.52
N PHE A 74 -13.24 2.23 -5.61
CA PHE A 74 -12.22 1.90 -4.62
C PHE A 74 -10.88 1.64 -5.27
N TYR A 75 -9.84 1.95 -4.51
CA TYR A 75 -8.47 1.61 -4.85
C TYR A 75 -7.71 1.11 -3.63
N THR A 76 -6.63 0.36 -3.89
CA THR A 76 -5.75 -0.15 -2.84
C THR A 76 -4.31 0.15 -3.20
N SER A 77 -3.59 0.79 -2.28
CA SER A 77 -2.16 1.04 -2.36
C SER A 77 -1.39 0.06 -1.48
N TYR A 78 -0.33 -0.53 -2.01
CA TYR A 78 0.56 -1.46 -1.32
C TYR A 78 1.94 -0.84 -1.21
N PHE A 79 2.30 -0.36 -0.02
CA PHE A 79 3.59 0.29 0.24
C PHE A 79 4.58 -0.73 0.77
N PRO A 80 5.75 -0.96 0.13
CA PRO A 80 6.77 -1.83 0.70
C PRO A 80 7.28 -1.26 2.02
N VAL A 81 7.33 -2.09 3.07
CA VAL A 81 7.94 -1.72 4.36
C VAL A 81 8.91 -2.82 4.80
N ILE A 82 10.01 -2.45 5.43
CA ILE A 82 11.09 -3.35 5.83
C ILE A 82 10.78 -4.09 7.14
N SER A 83 9.86 -3.54 7.96
CA SER A 83 9.48 -4.11 9.24
C SER A 83 8.09 -3.65 9.69
N PRO A 84 7.47 -4.35 10.66
CA PRO A 84 6.28 -3.86 11.35
C PRO A 84 6.49 -2.49 12.01
N ALA A 85 7.67 -2.24 12.59
CA ALA A 85 7.99 -0.95 13.20
C ALA A 85 7.97 0.20 12.19
N GLU A 86 8.45 -0.02 10.94
CA GLU A 86 8.33 1.01 9.90
C GLU A 86 6.87 1.27 9.53
N ALA A 87 6.00 0.24 9.51
CA ALA A 87 4.57 0.43 9.30
C ALA A 87 3.93 1.26 10.41
N ASP A 88 4.28 1.00 11.67
CA ASP A 88 3.81 1.79 12.82
C ASP A 88 4.28 3.24 12.74
N GLU A 89 5.55 3.47 12.43
CA GLU A 89 6.11 4.80 12.23
C GLU A 89 5.38 5.55 11.10
N MET A 90 5.08 4.86 9.99
CA MET A 90 4.31 5.44 8.89
C MET A 90 2.88 5.78 9.31
N ASN A 91 2.24 4.94 10.13
CA ASN A 91 0.91 5.20 10.69
C ASN A 91 0.90 6.27 11.78
N GLN A 92 2.02 6.56 12.42
CA GLN A 92 2.12 7.71 13.34
C GLN A 92 2.31 9.02 12.56
N LYS A 93 3.00 8.94 11.42
CA LYS A 93 3.47 10.09 10.67
C LYS A 93 2.52 10.58 9.59
N TYR A 94 1.78 9.68 8.94
CA TYR A 94 1.03 9.98 7.73
C TYR A 94 -0.42 9.52 7.79
N ASP A 95 -1.32 10.46 7.52
CA ASP A 95 -2.70 10.15 7.14
C ASP A 95 -2.79 9.48 5.76
N GLY A 96 -4.00 9.12 5.34
CA GLY A 96 -4.25 8.41 4.07
C GLY A 96 -3.79 9.16 2.82
N PHE A 97 -3.97 10.47 2.77
CA PHE A 97 -3.55 11.29 1.63
C PHE A 97 -2.05 11.59 1.67
N GLN A 98 -1.52 11.86 2.86
CA GLN A 98 -0.11 12.19 3.07
C GLN A 98 0.82 11.04 2.69
N ILE A 99 0.49 9.79 3.03
CA ILE A 99 1.36 8.66 2.68
C ILE A 99 1.52 8.53 1.16
N GLU A 100 0.46 8.75 0.38
CA GLU A 100 0.50 8.63 -1.09
C GLU A 100 1.39 9.69 -1.74
N SER A 101 1.42 10.89 -1.18
CA SER A 101 2.21 12.02 -1.68
C SER A 101 3.65 12.06 -1.14
N MET A 102 3.86 11.55 0.08
CA MET A 102 5.15 11.63 0.81
C MET A 102 5.95 10.33 0.76
N PHE A 103 5.38 9.22 0.31
CA PHE A 103 6.11 7.97 0.19
C PHE A 103 7.05 7.99 -1.03
N HIS A 104 8.35 7.99 -0.77
CA HIS A 104 9.38 8.21 -1.78
C HIS A 104 9.92 6.94 -2.45
N ARG A 105 9.33 5.77 -2.17
CA ARG A 105 9.68 4.52 -2.85
C ARG A 105 8.61 4.17 -3.85
N ARG A 106 8.97 3.36 -4.86
CA ARG A 106 8.01 2.72 -5.74
C ARG A 106 7.05 1.86 -4.92
N TYR A 107 5.77 2.00 -5.18
CA TYR A 107 4.71 1.20 -4.59
C TYR A 107 3.73 0.78 -5.69
N LEU A 108 2.80 -0.10 -5.35
CA LEU A 108 1.81 -0.63 -6.28
C LEU A 108 0.45 -0.10 -5.89
N SER A 109 -0.34 0.32 -6.87
CA SER A 109 -1.74 0.67 -6.64
C SER A 109 -2.63 -0.13 -7.58
N VAL A 110 -3.83 -0.47 -7.11
CA VAL A 110 -4.87 -1.10 -7.90
C VAL A 110 -6.12 -0.23 -7.84
N THR A 111 -6.63 0.14 -9.01
CA THR A 111 -7.86 0.93 -9.15
C THR A 111 -8.75 0.20 -10.14
N ASN A 112 -9.99 -0.12 -9.76
CA ASN A 112 -10.94 -0.86 -10.60
C ASN A 112 -10.34 -2.16 -11.19
N GLY A 113 -9.62 -2.91 -10.36
CA GLY A 113 -8.96 -4.16 -10.74
C GLY A 113 -7.70 -4.02 -11.61
N ARG A 114 -7.30 -2.80 -11.97
CA ARG A 114 -6.10 -2.53 -12.77
C ARG A 114 -4.94 -2.09 -11.92
N TYR A 115 -3.88 -2.88 -11.94
CA TYR A 115 -2.64 -2.61 -11.23
C TYR A 115 -1.78 -1.60 -11.99
N HIS A 116 -1.07 -0.74 -11.27
CA HIS A 116 -0.08 0.17 -11.82
C HIS A 116 1.00 0.49 -10.78
N TRP A 117 2.22 0.74 -11.25
CA TRP A 117 3.29 1.25 -10.39
C TRP A 117 3.08 2.74 -10.11
N ALA A 118 3.25 3.12 -8.85
CA ALA A 118 3.15 4.49 -8.38
C ALA A 118 4.38 4.88 -7.54
N GLY A 119 4.50 6.17 -7.21
CA GLY A 119 5.64 6.73 -6.52
C GLY A 119 6.86 6.93 -7.42
N LYS A 120 7.98 7.36 -6.81
CA LYS A 120 9.22 7.60 -7.55
C LYS A 120 9.94 6.27 -7.81
N THR A 121 10.20 5.97 -9.08
CA THR A 121 11.24 5.00 -9.44
C THR A 121 12.58 5.67 -9.16
N GLY A 122 13.49 5.01 -8.45
CA GLY A 122 14.79 5.58 -8.06
C GLY A 122 15.76 5.78 -9.24
N LYS A 123 15.34 6.47 -10.31
CA LYS A 123 16.16 6.79 -11.48
C LYS A 123 16.30 8.28 -11.80
N ASP A 124 15.89 9.17 -10.89
CA ASP A 124 16.19 10.60 -10.99
C ASP A 124 16.76 11.10 -9.66
N GLY A 125 18.09 11.00 -9.55
CA GLY A 125 18.94 11.50 -8.48
C GLY A 125 20.40 11.44 -8.89
#